data_AF-A0A803QX48-F1
#
_entry.id   AF-A0A803QX48-F1
#
_cell.length_a   1.000
_cell.length_b   1.000
_cell.length_c   1.000
_cell.angle_alpha   90.00
_cell.angle_beta   90.00
_cell.angle_gamma   90.00
#
_symmetry.space_group_name_H-M   'P 1'
#
loop_
_entity.id
_entity.type
_entity.pdbx_description
1 polymer ?
#
loop_
_entity_poly.entity_id
_entity_poly.type
_entity_poly.pdbx_seq_one_letter_code
_entity_poly.pdbx_strand_id
1 'polypeptide(L)'
;MVDEEDRISELPDEIIIHILSFLPTEDVVRTCFLSKRWKLMWYLVPKLSFYEQGHRNFDNYVNNCLKHRKRGMVCDLNSVITSFKVTTNNYRNDTSLDKWLDFAVENKVKEINLSFSGDWSSSSYYWLPETLVVKAIYLTILDLALVRLDSRYSFSFPSLKSLSLSSVWFADTDTVDKLLLGSPSLENLQLDFDVFSFRDCLHLCSVSLKFLDINTPNNIGVEIDCINLESLTLQGFIFDKINLSSCSKAIRNISLTCFWGAVSSSLEHLISSLPLLENLTLSNWHPWKLKHIKISSQTLKSFNLNHSDSEDELTVLIESAPKLISFCYNGNFKLSVSMVESCNLLNGTFILANNYDINWFVSMVNFLLNLNCSWKRVSLHVDSDKVYLSLNRCYFKFISIFLSVY
;
A
#
# COMPACT_ATOMS: atom_id res chain seq x y z
N MET A 1 -46.67 2.38 -27.68
CA MET A 1 -45.56 2.09 -26.74
C MET A 1 -44.31 2.38 -27.53
N VAL A 2 -43.53 3.37 -27.11
CA VAL A 2 -42.19 3.59 -27.69
C VAL A 2 -41.36 2.45 -27.13
N ASP A 3 -40.90 1.53 -27.98
CA ASP A 3 -39.88 0.56 -27.58
C ASP A 3 -38.71 1.37 -27.02
N GLU A 4 -38.38 1.17 -25.75
CA GLU A 4 -37.12 1.68 -25.21
C GLU A 4 -36.01 1.06 -26.06
N GLU A 5 -35.37 1.89 -26.87
CA GLU A 5 -34.32 1.49 -27.80
C GLU A 5 -33.22 0.76 -27.00
N ASP A 6 -32.96 -0.52 -27.32
CA ASP A 6 -31.95 -1.33 -26.63
C ASP A 6 -30.55 -0.92 -27.11
N ARG A 7 -30.13 0.22 -26.58
CA ARG A 7 -28.84 0.85 -26.90
C ARG A 7 -27.64 0.02 -26.43
N ILE A 8 -27.83 -0.94 -25.53
CA ILE A 8 -26.74 -1.80 -25.03
C ILE A 8 -26.43 -2.87 -26.08
N SER A 9 -27.46 -3.46 -26.69
CA SER A 9 -27.28 -4.44 -27.77
C SER A 9 -26.66 -3.84 -29.05
N GLU A 10 -26.72 -2.53 -29.23
CA GLU A 10 -26.12 -1.81 -30.36
C GLU A 10 -24.62 -1.48 -30.17
N LEU A 11 -24.08 -1.61 -28.96
CA LEU A 11 -22.67 -1.31 -28.71
C LEU A 11 -21.74 -2.22 -29.51
N PRO A 12 -20.56 -1.75 -29.97
CA PRO A 12 -19.53 -2.61 -30.56
C PRO A 12 -19.03 -3.67 -29.57
N ASP A 13 -18.57 -4.80 -30.10
CA ASP A 13 -18.09 -5.94 -29.31
C ASP A 13 -16.93 -5.55 -28.38
N GLU A 14 -16.01 -4.70 -28.85
CA GLU A 14 -14.86 -4.25 -28.07
C GLU A 14 -15.29 -3.45 -26.84
N ILE A 15 -16.35 -2.65 -26.96
CA ILE A 15 -16.90 -1.87 -25.85
C ILE A 15 -17.59 -2.79 -24.85
N ILE A 16 -18.36 -3.77 -25.32
CA ILE A 16 -19.01 -4.77 -24.46
C ILE A 16 -17.95 -5.57 -23.70
N ILE A 17 -16.91 -6.07 -24.38
CA ILE A 17 -15.79 -6.80 -23.75
C ILE A 17 -15.09 -5.94 -22.71
N HIS A 18 -14.87 -4.66 -23.02
CA HIS A 18 -14.28 -3.72 -22.07
C HIS A 18 -15.14 -3.55 -20.82
N ILE A 19 -16.45 -3.35 -20.97
CA ILE A 19 -17.40 -3.27 -19.85
C ILE A 19 -17.37 -4.56 -19.02
N LEU A 20 -17.47 -5.72 -19.68
CA LEU A 20 -17.45 -7.03 -19.02
C LEU A 20 -16.13 -7.29 -18.28
N SER A 21 -15.01 -6.69 -18.71
CA SER A 21 -13.70 -6.85 -18.06
C SER A 21 -13.62 -6.23 -16.66
N PHE A 22 -14.58 -5.40 -16.27
CA PHE A 22 -14.70 -4.85 -14.92
C PHE A 22 -15.56 -5.71 -13.99
N LEU A 23 -16.23 -6.73 -14.51
CA LEU A 23 -17.15 -7.58 -13.74
C LEU A 23 -16.45 -8.85 -13.23
N PRO A 24 -16.89 -9.41 -12.09
CA PRO A 24 -16.54 -10.77 -11.70
C PRO A 24 -16.92 -11.76 -12.80
N THR A 25 -16.12 -12.83 -12.94
CA THR A 25 -16.35 -13.85 -13.97
C THR A 25 -17.74 -14.47 -13.90
N GLU A 26 -18.31 -14.61 -12.69
CA GLU A 26 -19.66 -15.12 -12.52
C GLU A 26 -20.71 -14.28 -13.23
N ASP A 27 -20.64 -12.96 -13.08
CA ASP A 27 -21.59 -12.06 -13.71
C ASP A 27 -21.40 -12.03 -15.23
N VAL A 28 -20.15 -12.08 -15.70
CA VAL A 28 -19.87 -12.19 -17.14
C VAL A 28 -20.47 -13.48 -17.71
N VAL A 29 -20.30 -14.61 -17.05
CA VAL A 29 -20.89 -15.89 -17.48
C VAL A 29 -22.42 -15.82 -17.47
N ARG A 30 -23.05 -15.13 -16.51
CA ARG A 30 -24.50 -14.92 -16.48
C ARG A 30 -25.00 -14.10 -17.68
N THR A 31 -24.21 -13.16 -18.20
CA THR A 31 -24.61 -12.42 -19.41
C THR A 31 -24.71 -13.32 -20.66
N CYS A 32 -24.10 -14.51 -20.66
CA CYS A 32 -24.20 -15.46 -21.77
C CYS A 32 -25.64 -15.92 -22.07
N PHE A 33 -26.56 -15.77 -21.11
CA PHE A 33 -27.98 -16.10 -21.30
C PHE A 33 -28.75 -15.06 -22.10
N LEU A 34 -28.22 -13.84 -22.25
CA LEU A 34 -28.91 -12.74 -22.94
C LEU A 34 -29.04 -12.99 -24.44
N SER A 35 -27.95 -13.43 -25.10
CA SER A 35 -28.00 -13.82 -26.51
C SER A 35 -26.77 -14.63 -26.93
N LYS A 36 -26.80 -15.18 -28.15
CA LYS A 36 -25.64 -15.86 -28.75
C LYS A 36 -24.41 -14.96 -28.85
N ARG A 37 -24.59 -13.66 -29.06
CA ARG A 37 -23.51 -12.66 -29.16
C ARG A 37 -22.79 -12.52 -27.83
N TRP A 38 -23.53 -12.30 -26.74
CA TRP A 38 -22.97 -12.19 -25.38
C TRP A 38 -22.24 -13.45 -24.94
N LYS A 39 -22.76 -14.63 -25.33
CA LYS A 39 -22.07 -15.90 -25.10
C LYS A 39 -20.69 -15.99 -25.80
N LEU A 40 -20.53 -15.39 -26.98
CA LEU A 40 -19.23 -15.32 -27.66
C LEU A 40 -18.30 -14.32 -26.96
N MET A 41 -18.83 -13.18 -26.52
CA MET A 41 -18.04 -12.15 -25.82
C MET A 41 -17.38 -12.67 -24.55
N TRP A 42 -18.04 -13.57 -23.81
CA TRP A 42 -17.45 -14.25 -22.65
C TRP A 42 -16.07 -14.88 -22.96
N TYR A 43 -15.91 -15.47 -24.15
CA TYR A 43 -14.63 -16.04 -24.56
C TYR A 43 -13.59 -15.01 -24.99
N LEU A 44 -13.93 -13.72 -25.05
CA LEU A 44 -13.00 -12.65 -25.39
C LEU A 44 -12.63 -11.79 -24.19
N VAL A 45 -13.33 -11.95 -23.05
CA VAL A 45 -13.00 -11.20 -21.83
C VAL A 45 -11.61 -11.62 -21.32
N PRO A 46 -10.67 -10.66 -21.17
CA PRO A 46 -9.28 -10.97 -20.88
C PRO A 46 -8.97 -11.16 -19.38
N LYS A 47 -9.90 -10.77 -18.51
CA LYS A 47 -9.75 -10.84 -17.06
C LYS A 47 -10.66 -11.93 -16.50
N LEU A 48 -10.07 -12.85 -15.75
CA LEU A 48 -10.79 -13.86 -15.00
C LEU A 48 -10.69 -13.52 -13.51
N SER A 49 -11.83 -13.41 -12.84
CA SER A 49 -11.92 -13.04 -11.43
C SER A 49 -12.96 -13.90 -10.73
N PHE A 50 -12.50 -14.78 -9.85
CA PHE A 50 -13.31 -15.71 -9.09
C PHE A 50 -13.29 -15.33 -7.61
N TYR A 51 -14.47 -15.24 -6.98
CA TYR A 51 -14.61 -14.87 -5.57
C TYR A 51 -15.57 -15.86 -4.89
N GLU A 52 -15.10 -16.52 -3.83
CA GLU A 52 -15.88 -17.49 -3.08
C GLU A 52 -16.83 -16.80 -2.08
N GLN A 53 -18.12 -16.65 -2.43
CA GLN A 53 -19.17 -16.13 -1.53
C GLN A 53 -19.84 -17.23 -0.68
N GLY A 54 -19.07 -18.11 -0.05
CA GLY A 54 -19.65 -19.24 0.72
C GLY A 54 -20.43 -20.23 -0.16
N HIS A 55 -20.13 -20.26 -1.47
CA HIS A 55 -20.73 -21.20 -2.41
C HIS A 55 -20.26 -22.62 -2.11
N ARG A 56 -21.19 -23.49 -1.71
CA ARG A 56 -20.93 -24.95 -1.77
C ARG A 56 -20.64 -25.29 -3.24
N ASN A 57 -19.44 -25.81 -3.52
CA ASN A 57 -18.92 -26.18 -4.85
C ASN A 57 -18.23 -25.08 -5.68
N PHE A 58 -17.61 -24.07 -5.04
CA PHE A 58 -16.78 -23.08 -5.73
C PHE A 58 -15.77 -23.71 -6.71
N ASP A 59 -15.04 -24.75 -6.29
CA ASP A 59 -14.03 -25.39 -7.14
C ASP A 59 -14.63 -25.97 -8.42
N ASN A 60 -15.81 -26.61 -8.31
CA ASN A 60 -16.50 -27.16 -9.49
C ASN A 60 -16.94 -26.04 -10.43
N TYR A 61 -17.40 -24.91 -9.90
CA TYR A 61 -17.75 -23.74 -10.70
C TYR A 61 -16.52 -23.20 -11.46
N VAL A 62 -15.40 -22.97 -10.78
CA VAL A 62 -14.15 -22.50 -11.40
C VAL A 62 -13.66 -23.50 -12.44
N ASN A 63 -13.57 -24.79 -12.09
CA ASN A 63 -13.16 -25.86 -13.00
C ASN A 63 -14.02 -25.91 -14.27
N ASN A 64 -15.34 -25.79 -14.15
CA ASN A 64 -16.24 -25.75 -15.30
C ASN A 64 -16.01 -24.49 -16.14
N CYS A 65 -15.86 -23.33 -15.51
CA CYS A 65 -15.56 -22.07 -16.21
C CYS A 65 -14.27 -22.17 -17.01
N LEU A 66 -13.17 -22.65 -16.42
CA LEU A 66 -11.88 -22.79 -17.11
C LEU A 66 -11.95 -23.83 -18.24
N LYS A 67 -12.68 -24.93 -18.05
CA LYS A 67 -12.94 -25.92 -19.12
C LYS A 67 -13.69 -25.31 -20.29
N HIS A 68 -14.73 -24.51 -20.04
CA HIS A 68 -15.45 -23.79 -21.08
C HIS A 68 -14.58 -22.70 -21.73
N ARG A 69 -13.78 -21.98 -20.94
CA ARG A 69 -12.83 -20.97 -21.42
C ARG A 69 -11.83 -21.60 -22.39
N LYS A 70 -11.20 -22.71 -22.01
CA LYS A 70 -10.25 -23.47 -22.85
C LYS A 70 -10.88 -23.90 -24.18
N ARG A 71 -12.13 -24.35 -24.17
CA ARG A 71 -12.87 -24.71 -25.40
C ARG A 71 -13.13 -23.49 -26.29
N GLY A 72 -13.55 -22.37 -25.70
CA GLY A 72 -13.81 -21.13 -26.45
C GLY A 72 -12.55 -20.54 -27.09
N MET A 73 -11.41 -20.61 -26.40
CA MET A 73 -10.12 -20.13 -26.91
C MET A 73 -9.63 -20.88 -28.15
N VAL A 74 -10.00 -22.15 -28.31
CA VAL A 74 -9.69 -22.91 -29.54
C VAL A 74 -10.48 -22.37 -30.74
N CYS A 75 -11.65 -21.79 -30.51
CA CYS A 75 -12.52 -21.26 -31.56
C CYS A 75 -12.20 -19.81 -31.93
N ASP A 76 -11.46 -19.07 -31.10
CA ASP A 76 -11.16 -17.65 -31.31
C ASP A 76 -9.72 -17.30 -30.91
N LEU A 77 -8.89 -17.01 -31.91
CA LEU A 77 -7.47 -16.71 -31.74
C LEU A 77 -7.21 -15.35 -31.07
N ASN A 78 -8.21 -14.46 -31.02
CA ASN A 78 -8.08 -13.17 -30.33
C ASN A 78 -8.28 -13.31 -28.81
N SER A 79 -8.62 -14.52 -28.36
CA SER A 79 -8.83 -14.79 -26.95
C SER A 79 -7.51 -14.81 -26.19
N VAL A 80 -7.32 -13.82 -25.31
CA VAL A 80 -6.14 -13.70 -24.45
C VAL A 80 -6.59 -13.65 -23.00
N ILE A 81 -5.80 -14.22 -22.10
CA ILE A 81 -5.98 -14.06 -20.64
C ILE A 81 -4.83 -13.21 -20.13
N THR A 82 -5.14 -12.00 -19.68
CA THR A 82 -4.13 -11.07 -19.17
C THR A 82 -4.09 -11.03 -17.65
N SER A 83 -5.22 -11.31 -16.98
CA SER A 83 -5.35 -11.21 -15.53
C SER A 83 -6.12 -12.40 -14.97
N PHE A 84 -5.61 -12.96 -13.88
CA PHE A 84 -6.20 -14.09 -13.17
C PHE A 84 -6.27 -13.80 -11.67
N LYS A 85 -7.49 -13.62 -11.16
CA LYS A 85 -7.76 -13.32 -9.76
C LYS A 85 -8.59 -14.42 -9.11
N VAL A 86 -8.14 -14.89 -7.96
CA VAL A 86 -8.89 -15.83 -7.13
C VAL A 86 -8.90 -15.33 -5.71
N THR A 87 -10.10 -15.27 -5.14
CA THR A 87 -10.31 -15.08 -3.72
C THR A 87 -11.08 -16.26 -3.17
N THR A 88 -10.47 -17.01 -2.25
CA THR A 88 -11.01 -18.26 -1.72
C THR A 88 -10.64 -18.44 -0.26
N ASN A 89 -11.50 -19.12 0.48
CA ASN A 89 -11.26 -19.50 1.88
C ASN A 89 -10.76 -20.94 1.96
N ASN A 90 -10.88 -21.69 0.88
CA ASN A 90 -10.50 -23.09 0.76
C ASN A 90 -9.21 -23.26 -0.06
N TYR A 91 -8.08 -22.84 0.50
CA TYR A 91 -6.76 -22.88 -0.18
C TYR A 91 -5.79 -23.90 0.44
N ARG A 92 -6.21 -24.58 1.52
CA ARG A 92 -5.34 -25.51 2.27
C ARG A 92 -5.08 -26.77 1.43
N ASN A 93 -3.85 -26.91 0.93
CA ASN A 93 -3.40 -28.04 0.10
C ASN A 93 -4.35 -28.36 -1.07
N ASP A 94 -4.94 -27.31 -1.68
CA ASP A 94 -5.91 -27.50 -2.76
C ASP A 94 -5.23 -27.71 -4.11
N THR A 95 -5.20 -28.97 -4.56
CA THR A 95 -4.74 -29.35 -5.90
C THR A 95 -5.55 -28.71 -7.04
N SER A 96 -6.73 -28.15 -6.77
CA SER A 96 -7.54 -27.43 -7.75
C SER A 96 -6.92 -26.06 -8.03
N LEU A 97 -6.52 -25.32 -7.00
CA LEU A 97 -5.85 -24.03 -7.15
C LEU A 97 -4.55 -24.16 -7.97
N ASP A 98 -3.74 -25.19 -7.73
CA ASP A 98 -2.54 -25.48 -8.54
C ASP A 98 -2.89 -25.60 -10.03
N LYS A 99 -3.94 -26.36 -10.37
CA LYS A 99 -4.40 -26.54 -11.76
C LYS A 99 -4.92 -25.23 -12.37
N TRP A 100 -5.52 -24.37 -11.56
CA TRP A 100 -6.00 -23.06 -12.02
C TRP A 100 -4.83 -22.13 -12.32
N LEU A 101 -3.79 -22.16 -11.50
CA LEU A 101 -2.55 -21.43 -11.73
C LEU A 101 -1.81 -21.97 -12.94
N ASP A 102 -1.72 -23.29 -13.10
CA ASP A 102 -1.17 -23.91 -14.31
C ASP A 102 -1.88 -23.40 -15.57
N PHE A 103 -3.21 -23.39 -15.55
CA PHE A 103 -4.00 -22.85 -16.65
C PHE A 103 -3.66 -21.37 -16.92
N ALA A 104 -3.52 -20.53 -15.89
CA ALA A 104 -3.17 -19.12 -16.07
C ALA A 104 -1.76 -18.94 -16.67
N VAL A 105 -0.78 -19.68 -16.16
CA VAL A 105 0.62 -19.64 -16.62
C VAL A 105 0.74 -20.15 -18.05
N GLU A 106 0.09 -21.25 -18.40
CA GLU A 106 0.03 -21.78 -19.78
C GLU A 106 -0.53 -20.75 -20.78
N ASN A 107 -1.43 -19.88 -20.32
CA ASN A 107 -2.02 -18.81 -21.12
C ASN A 107 -1.27 -17.48 -21.04
N LYS A 108 -0.02 -17.48 -20.56
CA LYS A 108 0.89 -16.32 -20.55
C LYS A 108 0.31 -15.11 -19.83
N VAL A 109 -0.37 -15.37 -18.72
CA VAL A 109 -0.98 -14.33 -17.88
C VAL A 109 0.05 -13.29 -17.45
N LYS A 110 -0.38 -12.02 -17.37
CA LYS A 110 0.47 -10.89 -16.98
C LYS A 110 0.24 -10.45 -15.53
N GLU A 111 -0.92 -10.77 -14.96
CA GLU A 111 -1.32 -10.37 -13.62
C GLU A 111 -1.93 -11.56 -12.88
N ILE A 112 -1.41 -11.87 -11.70
CA ILE A 112 -1.99 -12.88 -10.81
C ILE A 112 -2.27 -12.22 -9.46
N ASN A 113 -3.49 -12.39 -8.96
CA ASN A 113 -3.90 -11.98 -7.62
C ASN A 113 -4.52 -13.17 -6.89
N LEU A 114 -3.87 -13.59 -5.80
CA LEU A 114 -4.36 -14.63 -4.91
C LEU A 114 -4.59 -14.02 -3.54
N SER A 115 -5.85 -13.99 -3.13
CA SER A 115 -6.24 -13.50 -1.81
C SER A 115 -6.98 -14.61 -1.08
N PHE A 116 -6.56 -14.87 0.15
CA PHE A 116 -7.20 -15.90 0.95
C PHE A 116 -7.81 -15.28 2.21
N SER A 117 -8.94 -15.82 2.67
CA SER A 117 -9.42 -15.52 4.01
C SER A 117 -9.45 -16.80 4.84
N GLY A 118 -8.89 -16.74 6.04
CA GLY A 118 -8.80 -17.91 6.92
C GLY A 118 -8.16 -17.58 8.27
N ASP A 119 -8.25 -18.54 9.19
CA ASP A 119 -7.74 -18.39 10.55
C ASP A 119 -6.21 -18.28 10.60
N TRP A 120 -5.71 -17.44 11.51
CA TRP A 120 -4.32 -17.05 11.72
C TRP A 120 -3.40 -18.16 12.29
N SER A 121 -3.68 -19.43 12.01
CA SER A 121 -2.82 -20.54 12.46
C SER A 121 -1.71 -20.81 11.44
N SER A 122 -0.50 -21.14 11.91
CA SER A 122 0.68 -21.42 11.07
C SER A 122 0.51 -22.57 10.05
N SER A 123 -0.54 -23.38 10.19
CA SER A 123 -0.92 -24.45 9.25
C SER A 123 -1.78 -23.98 8.07
N SER A 124 -1.97 -22.67 7.94
CA SER A 124 -2.94 -22.04 7.02
C SER A 124 -2.24 -21.17 5.97
N TYR A 125 -1.10 -21.58 5.44
CA TYR A 125 -0.45 -20.87 4.34
C TYR A 125 -0.46 -21.72 3.07
N TYR A 126 -0.73 -21.08 1.94
CA TYR A 126 -0.69 -21.75 0.64
C TYR A 126 0.75 -21.92 0.15
N TRP A 127 1.03 -23.10 -0.40
CA TRP A 127 2.28 -23.43 -1.07
C TRP A 127 2.13 -23.11 -2.56
N LEU A 128 2.96 -22.21 -3.07
CA LEU A 128 2.93 -21.89 -4.49
C LEU A 128 3.39 -23.10 -5.33
N PRO A 129 2.73 -23.40 -6.45
CA PRO A 129 3.20 -24.45 -7.34
C PRO A 129 4.48 -24.01 -8.04
N GLU A 130 5.40 -24.95 -8.29
CA GLU A 130 6.67 -24.68 -8.98
C GLU A 130 6.45 -24.10 -10.38
N THR A 131 5.35 -24.47 -11.03
CA THR A 131 4.95 -23.92 -12.33
C THR A 131 4.77 -22.41 -12.30
N LEU A 132 4.14 -21.86 -11.25
CA LEU A 132 4.02 -20.42 -11.08
C LEU A 132 5.39 -19.78 -10.89
N VAL A 133 6.20 -20.35 -9.99
CA VAL A 133 7.45 -19.73 -9.55
C VAL A 133 8.54 -19.76 -10.61
N VAL A 134 8.55 -20.76 -11.49
CA VAL A 134 9.58 -20.97 -12.50
C VAL A 134 9.13 -20.57 -13.91
N LYS A 135 7.86 -20.83 -14.27
CA LYS A 135 7.39 -20.73 -15.67
C LYS A 135 6.57 -19.47 -15.97
N ALA A 136 6.19 -18.67 -14.97
CA ALA A 136 5.41 -17.44 -15.17
C ALA A 136 6.25 -16.27 -15.71
N ILE A 137 6.97 -16.48 -16.82
CA ILE A 137 7.95 -15.52 -17.36
C ILE A 137 7.33 -14.22 -17.92
N TYR A 138 6.03 -14.24 -18.21
CA TYR A 138 5.27 -13.09 -18.73
C TYR A 138 4.60 -12.27 -17.63
N LEU A 139 4.72 -12.72 -16.38
CA LEU A 139 4.08 -12.07 -15.24
C LEU A 139 4.72 -10.70 -15.00
N THR A 140 3.88 -9.68 -14.86
CA THR A 140 4.27 -8.29 -14.63
C THR A 140 3.78 -7.78 -13.27
N ILE A 141 2.69 -8.34 -12.77
CA ILE A 141 2.11 -8.04 -11.45
C ILE A 141 1.81 -9.36 -10.75
N LEU A 142 2.30 -9.51 -9.52
CA LEU A 142 2.01 -10.63 -8.65
C LEU A 142 1.56 -10.09 -7.29
N ASP A 143 0.35 -10.43 -6.89
CA ASP A 143 -0.22 -10.05 -5.60
C ASP A 143 -0.67 -11.32 -4.88
N LEU A 144 -0.08 -11.58 -3.72
CA LEU A 144 -0.28 -12.81 -2.96
C LEU A 144 -0.54 -12.47 -1.50
N ALA A 145 -1.60 -13.03 -0.94
CA ALA A 145 -1.87 -12.99 0.49
C ALA A 145 -1.78 -14.39 1.11
N LEU A 146 -1.32 -14.50 2.37
CA LEU A 146 -1.30 -15.76 3.14
C LEU A 146 -0.60 -16.93 2.42
N VAL A 147 0.55 -16.64 1.80
CA VAL A 147 1.42 -17.66 1.18
C VAL A 147 2.62 -17.99 2.06
N ARG A 148 3.15 -19.20 1.88
CA ARG A 148 4.43 -19.61 2.48
C ARG A 148 5.51 -19.66 1.41
N LEU A 149 6.60 -18.97 1.67
CA LEU A 149 7.79 -18.95 0.83
C LEU A 149 8.98 -19.52 1.61
N ASP A 150 9.76 -20.38 0.98
CA ASP A 150 10.97 -20.95 1.56
C ASP A 150 12.09 -21.07 0.52
N SER A 151 13.27 -21.45 0.99
CA SER A 151 14.52 -21.50 0.22
C SER A 151 14.54 -22.53 -0.92
N ARG A 152 13.52 -23.40 -1.03
CA ARG A 152 13.43 -24.43 -2.09
C ARG A 152 12.99 -23.87 -3.43
N TYR A 153 12.34 -22.71 -3.43
CA TYR A 153 11.90 -22.07 -4.66
C TYR A 153 13.08 -21.52 -5.46
N SER A 154 13.08 -21.83 -6.75
CA SER A 154 13.95 -21.20 -7.74
C SER A 154 13.16 -20.13 -8.48
N PHE A 155 13.02 -18.95 -7.85
CA PHE A 155 12.22 -17.87 -8.41
C PHE A 155 12.73 -17.40 -9.78
N SER A 156 11.83 -17.29 -10.75
CA SER A 156 12.13 -16.80 -12.09
C SER A 156 10.96 -15.95 -12.62
N PHE A 157 11.08 -14.64 -12.42
CA PHE A 157 10.10 -13.64 -12.81
C PHE A 157 10.76 -12.49 -13.61
N PRO A 158 11.30 -12.77 -14.81
CA PRO A 158 12.10 -11.81 -15.57
C PRO A 158 11.35 -10.53 -15.97
N SER A 159 10.03 -10.59 -16.12
CA SER A 159 9.18 -9.47 -16.55
C SER A 159 8.44 -8.78 -15.40
N LEU A 160 8.62 -9.25 -14.16
CA LEU A 160 7.84 -8.78 -13.01
C LEU A 160 8.25 -7.38 -12.62
N LYS A 161 7.27 -6.48 -12.53
CA LYS A 161 7.46 -5.05 -12.22
C LYS A 161 6.88 -4.67 -10.87
N SER A 162 5.85 -5.37 -10.42
CA SER A 162 5.20 -5.14 -9.14
C SER A 162 4.95 -6.46 -8.42
N LEU A 163 5.40 -6.53 -7.17
CA LEU A 163 5.20 -7.66 -6.28
C LEU A 163 4.61 -7.17 -4.97
N SER A 164 3.44 -7.71 -4.61
CA SER A 164 2.78 -7.49 -3.32
C SER A 164 2.65 -8.82 -2.61
N LEU A 165 3.18 -8.88 -1.39
CA LEU A 165 3.15 -10.02 -0.50
C LEU A 165 2.49 -9.59 0.81
N SER A 166 1.25 -10.03 1.05
CA SER A 166 0.47 -9.69 2.23
C SER A 166 0.40 -10.84 3.24
N SER A 167 0.72 -10.56 4.50
CA SER A 167 0.76 -11.56 5.59
C SER A 167 1.49 -12.85 5.17
N VAL A 168 2.72 -12.73 4.69
CA VAL A 168 3.51 -13.86 4.17
C VAL A 168 4.37 -14.49 5.25
N TRP A 169 4.41 -15.82 5.25
CA TRP A 169 5.34 -16.59 6.06
C TRP A 169 6.60 -16.96 5.26
N PHE A 170 7.74 -16.44 5.68
CA PHE A 170 9.04 -16.84 5.19
C PHE A 170 9.72 -17.80 6.16
N ALA A 171 10.08 -18.99 5.68
CA ALA A 171 10.71 -20.01 6.50
C ALA A 171 12.22 -19.79 6.68
N ASP A 172 12.88 -19.23 5.65
CA ASP A 172 14.34 -19.08 5.59
C ASP A 172 14.73 -17.65 5.27
N THR A 173 15.89 -17.22 5.77
CA THR A 173 16.30 -15.81 5.69
C THR A 173 16.71 -15.36 4.28
N ASP A 174 17.23 -16.27 3.47
CA ASP A 174 17.72 -16.04 2.11
C ASP A 174 16.61 -16.01 1.05
N THR A 175 15.36 -16.33 1.44
CA THR A 175 14.24 -16.46 0.49
C THR A 175 13.94 -15.16 -0.24
N VAL A 176 14.02 -14.02 0.47
CA VAL A 176 13.77 -12.69 -0.10
C VAL A 176 14.86 -12.32 -1.10
N ASP A 177 16.13 -12.62 -0.80
CA ASP A 177 17.25 -12.39 -1.72
C ASP A 177 17.09 -13.20 -3.00
N LYS A 178 16.75 -14.49 -2.89
CA LYS A 178 16.47 -15.34 -4.06
C LYS A 178 15.31 -14.81 -4.89
N LEU A 179 14.27 -14.30 -4.25
CA LEU A 179 13.11 -13.72 -4.92
C LEU A 179 13.49 -12.44 -5.71
N LEU A 180 14.31 -11.57 -5.12
CA LEU A 180 14.83 -10.37 -5.78
C LEU A 180 15.76 -10.72 -6.94
N LEU A 181 16.68 -11.67 -6.75
CA LEU A 181 17.58 -12.16 -7.81
C LEU A 181 16.80 -12.78 -8.98
N GLY A 182 15.72 -13.49 -8.69
CA GLY A 182 14.80 -14.03 -9.69
C GLY A 182 13.94 -12.99 -10.40
N SER A 183 13.90 -11.74 -9.91
CA SER A 183 12.98 -10.68 -10.38
C SER A 183 13.75 -9.41 -10.81
N PRO A 184 14.61 -9.48 -11.84
CA PRO A 184 15.53 -8.40 -12.21
C PRO A 184 14.86 -7.13 -12.75
N SER A 185 13.57 -7.17 -13.12
CA SER A 185 12.80 -6.03 -13.61
C SER A 185 11.90 -5.40 -12.54
N LEU A 186 12.01 -5.83 -11.28
CA LEU A 186 11.09 -5.45 -10.22
C LEU A 186 11.29 -3.98 -9.82
N GLU A 187 10.25 -3.17 -10.00
CA GLU A 187 10.28 -1.73 -9.68
C GLU A 187 9.55 -1.42 -8.36
N ASN A 188 8.51 -2.19 -8.04
CA ASN A 188 7.67 -2.01 -6.85
C ASN A 188 7.64 -3.29 -6.02
N LEU A 189 7.96 -3.18 -4.74
CA LEU A 189 7.90 -4.30 -3.79
C LEU A 189 7.16 -3.89 -2.52
N GLN A 190 6.12 -4.63 -2.19
CA GLN A 190 5.42 -4.55 -0.92
C GLN A 190 5.56 -5.88 -0.17
N LEU A 191 6.08 -5.81 1.05
CA LEU A 191 6.31 -6.94 1.95
C LEU A 191 5.58 -6.68 3.27
N ASP A 192 4.49 -7.39 3.51
CA ASP A 192 3.82 -7.44 4.79
C ASP A 192 4.03 -8.82 5.42
N PHE A 193 4.85 -8.83 6.46
CA PHE A 193 5.31 -10.03 7.14
C PHE A 193 4.29 -10.49 8.18
N ASP A 194 4.11 -11.81 8.26
CA ASP A 194 3.42 -12.41 9.39
C ASP A 194 4.28 -12.40 10.68
N VAL A 195 3.65 -12.48 11.85
CA VAL A 195 4.30 -12.62 13.16
C VAL A 195 5.26 -13.82 13.25
N PHE A 196 5.02 -14.88 12.48
CA PHE A 196 5.87 -16.07 12.45
C PHE A 196 7.09 -15.94 11.53
N SER A 197 7.18 -14.90 10.70
CA SER A 197 8.30 -14.67 9.78
C SER A 197 9.51 -14.09 10.49
N PHE A 198 10.72 -14.35 9.97
CA PHE A 198 11.96 -13.58 10.20
C PHE A 198 12.19 -12.98 11.60
N ARG A 199 13.18 -13.51 12.34
CA ARG A 199 13.64 -12.91 13.60
C ARG A 199 14.99 -12.19 13.51
N ASP A 200 15.65 -12.30 12.37
CA ASP A 200 16.97 -11.72 12.11
C ASP A 200 16.87 -10.43 11.27
N CYS A 201 18.01 -9.79 11.04
CA CYS A 201 18.10 -8.60 10.18
C CYS A 201 17.69 -8.92 8.74
N LEU A 202 16.86 -8.05 8.15
CA LEU A 202 16.44 -8.16 6.76
C LEU A 202 17.45 -7.44 5.86
N HIS A 203 18.03 -8.16 4.90
CA HIS A 203 18.90 -7.58 3.88
C HIS A 203 18.17 -7.58 2.54
N LEU A 204 18.26 -6.46 1.80
CA LEU A 204 17.58 -6.29 0.52
C LEU A 204 18.56 -5.68 -0.49
N CYS A 205 18.85 -6.42 -1.56
CA CYS A 205 19.72 -5.98 -2.64
C CYS A 205 18.96 -5.97 -3.98
N SER A 206 18.83 -4.81 -4.61
CA SER A 206 18.26 -4.72 -5.96
C SER A 206 18.72 -3.47 -6.70
N VAL A 207 18.93 -3.61 -8.00
CA VAL A 207 19.25 -2.47 -8.89
C VAL A 207 18.03 -1.90 -9.60
N SER A 208 16.90 -2.61 -9.62
CA SER A 208 15.69 -2.21 -10.35
C SER A 208 14.63 -1.54 -9.46
N LEU A 209 14.66 -1.78 -8.15
CA LEU A 209 13.65 -1.30 -7.22
C LEU A 209 13.65 0.23 -7.11
N LYS A 210 12.45 0.81 -7.19
CA LYS A 210 12.17 2.24 -7.04
C LYS A 210 11.23 2.52 -5.87
N PHE A 211 10.30 1.60 -5.59
CA PHE A 211 9.32 1.72 -4.53
C PHE A 211 9.36 0.49 -3.63
N LEU A 212 9.52 0.71 -2.33
CA LEU A 212 9.60 -0.35 -1.33
C LEU A 212 8.69 -0.01 -0.16
N ASP A 213 7.78 -0.91 0.17
CA ASP A 213 6.93 -0.84 1.36
C ASP A 213 7.13 -2.12 2.18
N ILE A 214 7.50 -1.96 3.44
CA ILE A 214 7.74 -3.08 4.35
C ILE A 214 6.95 -2.86 5.62
N ASN A 215 6.07 -3.80 5.95
CA ASN A 215 5.41 -3.92 7.22
C ASN A 215 5.88 -5.18 7.94
N THR A 216 6.36 -5.04 9.17
CA THR A 216 6.71 -6.18 10.01
C THR A 216 6.15 -6.01 11.42
N PRO A 217 5.50 -7.04 11.98
CA PRO A 217 5.14 -7.04 13.38
C PRO A 217 6.34 -7.38 14.27
N ASN A 218 7.51 -7.70 13.72
CA ASN A 218 8.70 -8.11 14.47
C ASN A 218 9.72 -6.99 14.61
N ASN A 219 10.37 -6.89 15.78
CA ASN A 219 11.43 -5.90 16.04
C ASN A 219 12.78 -6.36 15.45
N ILE A 220 12.89 -6.32 14.13
CA ILE A 220 14.08 -6.67 13.36
C ILE A 220 14.81 -5.42 12.83
N GLY A 221 16.07 -5.61 12.42
CA GLY A 221 16.80 -4.58 11.67
C GLY A 221 16.56 -4.70 10.17
N VAL A 222 16.93 -3.66 9.43
CA VAL A 222 16.85 -3.65 7.95
C VAL A 222 18.06 -2.96 7.33
N GLU A 223 18.63 -3.59 6.32
CA GLU A 223 19.69 -3.06 5.47
C GLU A 223 19.24 -3.07 4.02
N ILE A 224 19.25 -1.90 3.38
CA ILE A 224 18.68 -1.69 2.05
C ILE A 224 19.75 -1.17 1.09
N ASP A 225 20.22 -2.08 0.24
CA ASP A 225 21.20 -1.85 -0.82
C ASP A 225 20.50 -1.71 -2.18
N CYS A 226 19.58 -0.74 -2.27
CA CYS A 226 18.78 -0.46 -3.46
C CYS A 226 19.12 0.91 -4.06
N ILE A 227 20.12 0.98 -4.94
CA ILE A 227 20.71 2.25 -5.41
C ILE A 227 19.74 3.20 -6.13
N ASN A 228 18.65 2.67 -6.69
CA ASN A 228 17.65 3.43 -7.45
C ASN A 228 16.35 3.64 -6.67
N LEU A 229 16.36 3.41 -5.35
CA LEU A 229 15.17 3.51 -4.52
C LEU A 229 14.75 4.98 -4.33
N GLU A 230 13.56 5.33 -4.81
CA GLU A 230 13.01 6.69 -4.77
C GLU A 230 12.04 6.89 -3.59
N SER A 231 11.32 5.82 -3.22
CA SER A 231 10.30 5.85 -2.16
C SER A 231 10.43 4.64 -1.25
N LEU A 232 10.44 4.90 0.06
CA LEU A 232 10.57 3.89 1.10
C LEU A 232 9.50 4.06 2.19
N THR A 233 8.73 3.02 2.45
CA THR A 233 7.82 2.92 3.58
C THR A 233 8.29 1.79 4.49
N LEU A 234 8.49 2.07 5.77
CA LEU A 234 8.89 1.09 6.78
C LEU A 234 7.94 1.16 7.97
N GLN A 235 7.31 0.04 8.31
CA GLN A 235 6.39 -0.09 9.42
C GLN A 235 6.86 -1.20 10.37
N GLY A 236 6.92 -0.88 11.66
CA GLY A 236 7.33 -1.81 12.72
C GLY A 236 8.83 -1.90 12.99
N PHE A 237 9.63 -1.02 12.39
CA PHE A 237 11.08 -0.96 12.61
C PHE A 237 11.46 0.06 13.68
N ILE A 238 12.54 -0.21 14.43
CA ILE A 238 13.22 0.79 15.26
C ILE A 238 14.27 1.50 14.41
N PHE A 239 14.30 2.84 14.46
CA PHE A 239 15.17 3.65 13.60
C PHE A 239 16.67 3.34 13.75
N ASP A 240 17.11 2.98 14.96
CA ASP A 240 18.50 2.61 15.28
C ASP A 240 19.00 1.40 14.49
N LYS A 241 18.08 0.58 13.96
CA LYS A 241 18.39 -0.64 13.22
C LYS A 241 18.15 -0.50 11.71
N ILE A 242 17.99 0.72 11.21
CA ILE A 242 17.78 0.99 9.78
C ILE A 242 19.10 1.45 9.17
N ASN A 243 19.59 0.72 8.16
CA ASN A 243 20.74 1.12 7.34
C ASN A 243 20.31 1.42 5.90
N LEU A 244 20.41 2.70 5.51
CA LEU A 244 20.10 3.20 4.16
C LEU A 244 21.32 3.80 3.44
N SER A 245 22.54 3.48 3.89
CA SER A 245 23.75 4.14 3.40
C SER A 245 23.90 4.07 1.88
N SER A 246 23.63 2.90 1.28
CA SER A 246 23.74 2.65 -0.17
C SER A 246 22.69 3.35 -1.03
N CYS A 247 21.48 3.58 -0.51
CA CYS A 247 20.34 4.15 -1.26
C CYS A 247 20.04 5.62 -0.91
N SER A 248 20.74 6.17 0.09
CA SER A 248 20.55 7.54 0.60
C SER A 248 20.44 8.63 -0.45
N LYS A 249 21.18 8.50 -1.57
CA LYS A 249 21.26 9.52 -2.63
C LYS A 249 20.06 9.51 -3.58
N ALA A 250 19.23 8.48 -3.60
CA ALA A 250 18.09 8.36 -4.52
C ALA A 250 16.75 8.65 -3.82
N ILE A 251 16.65 8.40 -2.52
CA ILE A 251 15.41 8.50 -1.75
C ILE A 251 14.91 9.94 -1.72
N ARG A 252 13.66 10.12 -2.18
CA ARG A 252 12.91 11.39 -2.11
C ARG A 252 11.75 11.33 -1.14
N ASN A 253 11.19 10.14 -0.93
CA ASN A 253 10.02 9.92 -0.10
C ASN A 253 10.35 8.88 0.96
N ILE A 254 10.14 9.22 2.23
CA ILE A 254 10.26 8.26 3.32
C ILE A 254 9.02 8.32 4.23
N SER A 255 8.46 7.16 4.52
CA SER A 255 7.36 6.98 5.47
C SER A 255 7.78 5.99 6.55
N LEU A 256 7.76 6.42 7.81
CA LEU A 256 8.22 5.61 8.93
C LEU A 256 7.14 5.48 10.00
N THR A 257 6.77 4.23 10.29
CA THR A 257 5.82 3.86 11.34
C THR A 257 6.52 2.99 12.37
N CYS A 258 6.57 3.40 13.63
CA CYS A 258 7.36 2.69 14.66
C CYS A 258 6.52 2.25 15.86
N PHE A 259 6.21 0.94 15.93
CA PHE A 259 5.40 0.36 17.01
C PHE A 259 6.16 0.14 18.33
N TRP A 260 7.50 0.20 18.33
CA TRP A 260 8.34 -0.19 19.48
C TRP A 260 9.03 1.01 20.17
N GLY A 261 8.74 2.21 19.66
CA GLY A 261 9.34 3.49 20.04
C GLY A 261 10.75 3.68 19.49
N ALA A 262 11.16 4.95 19.37
CA ALA A 262 12.44 5.35 18.78
C ALA A 262 13.11 6.46 19.58
N VAL A 263 14.43 6.60 19.45
CA VAL A 263 15.21 7.70 20.03
C VAL A 263 15.29 8.85 19.01
N SER A 264 15.11 10.10 19.46
CA SER A 264 15.13 11.28 18.58
C SER A 264 16.43 11.42 17.77
N SER A 265 17.58 11.10 18.38
CA SER A 265 18.90 11.19 17.74
C SER A 265 19.02 10.32 16.49
N SER A 266 18.38 9.15 16.48
CA SER A 266 18.47 8.22 15.37
C SER A 266 17.61 8.66 14.19
N LEU A 267 16.45 9.25 14.47
CA LEU A 267 15.62 9.91 13.46
C LEU A 267 16.36 11.09 12.84
N GLU A 268 16.99 11.93 13.66
CA GLU A 268 17.78 13.07 13.19
C GLU A 268 18.93 12.63 12.28
N HIS A 269 19.69 11.61 12.70
CA HIS A 269 20.75 11.03 11.89
C HIS A 269 20.22 10.50 10.55
N LEU A 270 19.13 9.74 10.58
CA LEU A 270 18.50 9.19 9.39
C LEU A 270 18.09 10.30 8.42
N ILE A 271 17.38 11.34 8.88
CA ILE A 271 16.98 12.48 8.04
C ILE A 271 18.20 13.19 7.46
N SER A 272 19.24 13.43 8.28
CA SER A 272 20.46 14.11 7.84
C SER A 272 21.25 13.32 6.77
N SER A 273 21.09 11.99 6.76
CA SER A 273 21.74 11.11 5.79
C SER A 273 21.08 11.12 4.41
N LEU A 274 19.90 11.73 4.26
CA LEU A 274 19.10 11.72 3.03
C LEU A 274 19.14 13.08 2.31
N PRO A 275 20.11 13.34 1.41
CA PRO A 275 20.33 14.65 0.82
C PRO A 275 19.27 15.11 -0.19
N LEU A 276 18.45 14.21 -0.73
CA LEU A 276 17.38 14.52 -1.69
C LEU A 276 15.97 14.37 -1.10
N LEU A 277 15.84 14.21 0.21
CA LEU A 277 14.55 13.98 0.85
C LEU A 277 13.58 15.15 0.60
N GLU A 278 12.45 14.88 -0.02
CA GLU A 278 11.40 15.86 -0.33
C GLU A 278 10.15 15.68 0.53
N ASN A 279 9.79 14.43 0.85
CA ASN A 279 8.59 14.10 1.60
C ASN A 279 8.94 13.16 2.77
N LEU A 280 8.59 13.58 3.98
CA LEU A 280 8.78 12.82 5.21
C LEU A 280 7.43 12.58 5.86
N THR A 281 7.06 11.32 6.06
CA THR A 281 5.85 10.92 6.78
C THR A 281 6.23 10.08 7.98
N LEU A 282 5.61 10.39 9.11
CA LEU A 282 5.98 9.84 10.40
C LEU A 282 4.72 9.45 11.17
N SER A 283 4.56 8.18 11.55
CA SER A 283 3.28 7.65 12.06
C SER A 283 3.38 6.72 13.28
N ASN A 284 2.33 6.68 14.11
CA ASN A 284 2.08 5.71 15.20
C ASN A 284 3.32 5.37 16.04
N TRP A 285 3.83 6.34 16.79
CA TRP A 285 4.92 6.09 17.72
C TRP A 285 4.45 6.11 19.16
N HIS A 286 5.05 5.26 19.99
CA HIS A 286 4.83 5.35 21.42
C HIS A 286 5.46 6.64 21.99
N PRO A 287 4.67 7.46 22.70
CA PRO A 287 5.09 8.78 23.14
C PRO A 287 6.23 8.77 24.17
N TRP A 288 6.44 7.67 24.89
CA TRP A 288 7.44 7.61 25.95
C TRP A 288 8.89 7.69 25.46
N LYS A 289 9.14 7.55 24.14
CA LYS A 289 10.51 7.60 23.59
C LYS A 289 10.76 8.77 22.63
N LEU A 290 9.74 9.28 21.95
CA LEU A 290 9.91 10.29 20.89
C LEU A 290 9.07 11.55 21.15
N LYS A 291 9.36 12.24 22.27
CA LYS A 291 8.67 13.48 22.69
C LYS A 291 9.15 14.74 21.96
N HIS A 292 10.35 14.68 21.42
CA HIS A 292 11.00 15.79 20.73
C HIS A 292 11.47 15.34 19.37
N ILE A 293 11.02 16.04 18.33
CA ILE A 293 11.39 15.79 16.94
C ILE A 293 12.12 17.02 16.46
N LYS A 294 13.35 16.82 15.99
CA LYS A 294 14.14 17.88 15.40
C LYS A 294 14.33 17.61 13.92
N ILE A 295 14.07 18.62 13.10
CA ILE A 295 14.12 18.50 11.63
C ILE A 295 15.08 19.54 11.08
N SER A 296 16.07 19.03 10.36
CA SER A 296 17.07 19.82 9.63
C SER A 296 17.27 19.19 8.26
N SER A 297 16.74 19.83 7.21
CA SER A 297 16.84 19.32 5.83
C SER A 297 16.71 20.45 4.80
N GLN A 298 17.64 20.50 3.84
CA GLN A 298 17.69 21.56 2.83
C GLN A 298 16.74 21.31 1.64
N THR A 299 16.18 20.11 1.52
CA THR A 299 15.37 19.68 0.37
C THR A 299 13.93 19.39 0.71
N LEU A 300 13.61 19.22 2.00
CA LEU A 300 12.28 18.82 2.46
C LEU A 300 11.20 19.83 2.04
N LYS A 301 10.15 19.35 1.37
CA LYS A 301 9.01 20.12 0.85
C LYS A 301 7.73 19.86 1.65
N SER A 302 7.50 18.61 2.05
CA SER A 302 6.35 18.18 2.83
C SER A 302 6.78 17.37 4.06
N PHE A 303 6.17 17.69 5.19
CA PHE A 303 6.32 16.92 6.42
C PHE A 303 4.94 16.53 6.96
N ASN A 304 4.69 15.23 7.10
CA ASN A 304 3.45 14.66 7.59
C ASN A 304 3.68 13.91 8.90
N LEU A 305 2.83 14.15 9.88
CA LEU A 305 2.93 13.59 11.20
C LEU A 305 1.58 13.02 11.65
N ASN A 306 1.51 11.71 11.82
CA ASN A 306 0.33 11.00 12.29
C ASN A 306 0.59 10.49 13.72
N HIS A 307 -0.05 11.10 14.70
CA HIS A 307 0.11 10.78 16.11
C HIS A 307 -1.16 10.13 16.64
N SER A 308 -1.06 8.84 16.98
CA SER A 308 -2.14 8.09 17.63
C SER A 308 -2.39 8.59 19.05
N ASP A 309 -3.66 8.59 19.48
CA ASP A 309 -4.14 9.08 20.78
C ASP A 309 -3.23 8.70 21.94
N SER A 310 -2.40 9.65 22.35
CA SER A 310 -1.49 9.51 23.47
C SER A 310 -1.63 10.71 24.40
N GLU A 311 -1.52 10.50 25.71
CA GLU A 311 -1.67 11.57 26.70
C GLU A 311 -0.47 12.52 26.76
N ASP A 312 0.62 12.21 26.07
CA ASP A 312 1.86 12.96 26.14
C ASP A 312 1.93 14.13 25.15
N GLU A 313 2.70 15.15 25.51
CA GLU A 313 3.00 16.28 24.63
C GLU A 313 4.12 15.94 23.63
N LEU A 314 3.89 16.28 22.37
CA LEU A 314 4.84 16.15 21.29
C LEU A 314 5.34 17.51 20.85
N THR A 315 6.66 17.71 20.85
CA THR A 315 7.29 18.95 20.37
C THR A 315 8.05 18.69 19.09
N VAL A 316 7.75 19.49 18.06
CA VAL A 316 8.47 19.52 16.78
C VAL A 316 9.25 20.84 16.70
N LEU A 317 10.56 20.72 16.54
CA LEU A 317 11.48 21.82 16.29
C LEU A 317 12.05 21.70 14.87
N ILE A 318 11.69 22.64 14.01
CA ILE A 318 12.24 22.76 12.67
C ILE A 318 13.39 23.78 12.73
N GLU A 319 14.63 23.30 12.73
CA GLU A 319 15.79 24.20 12.83
C GLU A 319 16.06 24.91 11.51
N SER A 320 16.18 24.13 10.43
CA SER A 320 16.42 24.66 9.09
C SER A 320 15.77 23.76 8.04
N ALA A 321 14.71 24.28 7.41
CA ALA A 321 14.01 23.62 6.30
C ALA A 321 13.50 24.66 5.27
N PRO A 322 14.41 25.30 4.50
CA PRO A 322 14.08 26.46 3.68
C PRO A 322 13.20 26.16 2.46
N LYS A 323 12.96 24.89 2.13
CA LYS A 323 12.05 24.48 1.04
C LYS A 323 10.72 23.92 1.54
N LEU A 324 10.51 23.88 2.85
CA LEU A 324 9.30 23.34 3.44
C LEU A 324 8.12 24.27 3.09
N ILE A 325 7.07 23.68 2.53
CA ILE A 325 5.86 24.39 2.07
C ILE A 325 4.57 23.76 2.61
N SER A 326 4.63 22.51 3.05
CA SER A 326 3.48 21.75 3.53
C SER A 326 3.83 21.05 4.84
N PHE A 327 2.95 21.21 5.83
CA PHE A 327 2.97 20.49 7.08
C PHE A 327 1.59 19.89 7.31
N CYS A 328 1.50 18.56 7.43
CA CYS A 328 0.27 17.87 7.76
C CYS A 328 0.41 17.22 9.14
N TYR A 329 -0.60 17.38 9.98
CA TYR A 329 -0.68 16.69 11.26
C TYR A 329 -2.06 16.07 11.44
N ASN A 330 -2.06 14.78 11.79
CA ASN A 330 -3.25 14.04 12.18
C ASN A 330 -3.05 13.53 13.61
N GLY A 331 -3.90 13.96 14.54
CA GLY A 331 -3.79 13.56 15.95
C GLY A 331 -4.59 14.43 16.92
N ASN A 332 -4.09 14.58 18.14
CA ASN A 332 -4.74 15.35 19.20
C ASN A 332 -4.13 16.76 19.39
N PHE A 333 -4.66 17.55 20.33
CA PHE A 333 -4.22 18.94 20.59
C PHE A 333 -2.85 19.07 21.26
N LYS A 334 -2.16 17.98 21.62
CA LYS A 334 -0.92 18.00 22.41
C LYS A 334 0.33 18.08 21.51
N LEU A 335 0.29 18.95 20.51
CA LEU A 335 1.41 19.22 19.61
C LEU A 335 1.89 20.66 19.82
N SER A 336 3.19 20.83 19.92
CA SER A 336 3.88 22.11 19.82
C SER A 336 4.79 22.10 18.60
N VAL A 337 4.71 23.13 17.75
CA VAL A 337 5.53 23.23 16.54
C VAL A 337 6.23 24.58 16.54
N SER A 338 7.54 24.57 16.44
CA SER A 338 8.35 25.78 16.36
C SER A 338 9.34 25.71 15.20
N MET A 339 9.60 26.85 14.56
CA MET A 339 10.57 26.96 13.47
C MET A 339 11.53 28.10 13.76
N VAL A 340 12.84 27.80 13.74
CA VAL A 340 13.90 28.76 14.08
C VAL A 340 14.17 29.70 12.91
N GLU A 341 14.36 29.15 11.71
CA GLU A 341 14.53 29.93 10.48
C GLU A 341 13.21 30.06 9.72
N SER A 342 12.54 31.21 9.83
CA SER A 342 11.27 31.47 9.14
C SER A 342 11.48 31.85 7.67
N CYS A 343 11.90 30.91 6.83
CA CYS A 343 12.26 31.18 5.44
C CYS A 343 11.04 31.22 4.49
N ASN A 344 9.99 30.43 4.74
CA ASN A 344 8.79 30.34 3.90
C ASN A 344 7.50 30.44 4.72
N LEU A 345 6.41 30.88 4.06
CA LEU A 345 5.06 30.77 4.60
C LEU A 345 4.52 29.34 4.39
N LEU A 346 4.28 28.61 5.48
CA LEU A 346 3.85 27.21 5.46
C LEU A 346 2.34 27.07 5.19
N ASN A 347 1.94 26.00 4.50
CA ASN A 347 0.55 25.54 4.49
C ASN A 347 0.41 24.39 5.49
N GLY A 348 -0.36 24.63 6.55
CA GLY A 348 -0.66 23.65 7.59
C GLY A 348 -2.01 23.00 7.34
N THR A 349 -2.06 21.68 7.34
CA THR A 349 -3.29 20.88 7.37
C THR A 349 -3.32 20.11 8.67
N PHE A 350 -4.36 20.30 9.45
CA PHE A 350 -4.48 19.72 10.78
C PHE A 350 -5.80 18.96 10.87
N ILE A 351 -5.72 17.64 11.06
CA ILE A 351 -6.85 16.74 11.22
C ILE A 351 -6.87 16.36 12.70
N LEU A 352 -7.91 16.78 13.42
CA LEU A 352 -7.94 16.70 14.88
C LEU A 352 -9.07 15.80 15.37
N ALA A 353 -8.76 14.93 16.33
CA ALA A 353 -9.68 13.92 16.86
C ALA A 353 -10.88 14.49 17.65
N ASN A 354 -11.89 13.64 17.82
CA ASN A 354 -13.24 13.96 18.27
C ASN A 354 -13.39 14.21 19.78
N ASN A 355 -14.12 15.28 20.12
CA ASN A 355 -15.03 15.44 21.28
C ASN A 355 -15.37 16.94 21.41
N TYR A 356 -16.39 17.41 20.70
CA TYR A 356 -16.70 18.84 20.55
C TYR A 356 -17.37 19.49 21.78
N ASP A 357 -16.70 19.47 22.93
CA ASP A 357 -17.13 20.18 24.13
C ASP A 357 -16.43 21.56 24.29
N ILE A 358 -16.72 22.28 25.37
CA ILE A 358 -16.07 23.57 25.64
C ILE A 358 -14.56 23.38 25.87
N ASN A 359 -14.14 22.25 26.46
CA ASN A 359 -12.73 21.96 26.72
C ASN A 359 -11.97 21.75 25.41
N TRP A 360 -12.62 21.21 24.39
CA TRP A 360 -12.09 21.08 23.04
C TRP A 360 -11.78 22.42 22.41
N PHE A 361 -12.67 23.42 22.55
CA PHE A 361 -12.41 24.76 22.01
C PHE A 361 -11.19 25.41 22.69
N VAL A 362 -11.11 25.30 24.02
CA VAL A 362 -9.95 25.79 24.78
C VAL A 362 -8.67 25.07 24.33
N SER A 363 -8.73 23.76 24.14
CA SER A 363 -7.62 22.93 23.66
C SER A 363 -7.19 23.30 22.25
N MET A 364 -8.14 23.58 21.35
CA MET A 364 -7.89 24.04 19.99
C MET A 364 -7.20 25.41 19.98
N VAL A 365 -7.66 26.36 20.79
CA VAL A 365 -7.02 27.68 20.89
C VAL A 365 -5.58 27.55 21.41
N ASN A 366 -5.37 26.76 22.46
CA ASN A 366 -4.03 26.49 23.01
C ASN A 366 -3.12 25.81 21.98
N PHE A 367 -3.64 24.85 21.24
CA PHE A 367 -2.94 24.20 20.14
C PHE A 367 -2.50 25.21 19.08
N LEU A 368 -3.39 26.09 18.62
CA LEU A 368 -3.05 27.13 17.65
C LEU A 368 -2.00 28.11 18.18
N LEU A 369 -2.03 28.43 19.48
CA LEU A 369 -0.99 29.24 20.12
C LEU A 369 0.38 28.53 20.16
N ASN A 370 0.40 27.20 20.21
CA ASN A 370 1.60 26.39 20.18
C ASN A 370 2.20 26.20 18.77
N LEU A 371 1.53 26.69 17.71
CA LEU A 371 2.05 26.68 16.34
C LEU A 371 2.91 27.92 16.05
N ASN A 372 4.10 27.97 16.65
CA ASN A 372 5.04 29.08 16.51
C ASN A 372 5.87 29.03 15.22
N CYS A 373 5.19 29.10 14.07
CA CYS A 373 5.78 29.19 12.73
C CYS A 373 5.10 30.33 11.92
N SER A 374 5.68 30.69 10.77
CA SER A 374 5.05 31.61 9.81
C SER A 374 4.14 30.83 8.85
N TRP A 375 2.82 31.00 8.95
CA TRP A 375 1.86 30.24 8.13
C TRP A 375 1.17 31.10 7.07
N LYS A 376 1.13 30.57 5.84
CA LYS A 376 0.31 31.08 4.74
C LYS A 376 -1.17 30.72 4.94
N ARG A 377 -1.41 29.46 5.26
CA ARG A 377 -2.74 28.89 5.40
C ARG A 377 -2.71 27.85 6.50
N VAL A 378 -3.71 27.88 7.36
CA VAL A 378 -4.00 26.82 8.31
C VAL A 378 -5.38 26.27 7.98
N SER A 379 -5.43 25.02 7.55
CA SER A 379 -6.67 24.27 7.33
C SER A 379 -6.88 23.34 8.52
N LEU A 380 -7.98 23.53 9.24
CA LEU A 380 -8.41 22.66 10.33
C LEU A 380 -9.57 21.80 9.82
N HIS A 381 -9.37 20.50 9.83
CA HIS A 381 -10.40 19.51 9.49
C HIS A 381 -10.98 18.94 10.78
N VAL A 382 -12.30 19.02 10.88
CA VAL A 382 -13.10 18.53 12.00
C VAL A 382 -14.24 17.67 11.46
N ASP A 383 -14.37 16.48 12.02
CA ASP A 383 -15.32 15.39 11.74
C ASP A 383 -16.82 15.69 12.04
N SER A 384 -17.29 16.95 12.07
CA SER A 384 -18.70 17.23 12.40
C SER A 384 -19.35 18.44 11.74
N ASP A 385 -20.54 18.19 11.15
CA ASP A 385 -21.56 19.12 10.61
C ASP A 385 -21.97 20.30 11.52
N LYS A 386 -21.53 20.36 12.79
CA LYS A 386 -22.05 21.30 13.81
C LYS A 386 -21.07 22.36 14.28
N VAL A 387 -19.92 22.55 13.64
CA VAL A 387 -18.94 23.54 14.10
C VAL A 387 -19.19 24.92 13.49
N TYR A 388 -20.03 25.73 14.14
CA TYR A 388 -20.13 27.18 13.87
C TYR A 388 -19.03 27.93 14.62
N LEU A 389 -17.86 28.12 13.99
CA LEU A 389 -16.79 28.94 14.54
C LEU A 389 -16.65 30.27 13.79
N SER A 390 -17.09 31.38 14.40
CA SER A 390 -16.72 32.72 13.95
C SER A 390 -15.35 33.10 14.52
N LEU A 391 -14.26 32.79 13.82
CA LEU A 391 -12.91 33.26 14.16
C LEU A 391 -12.73 34.74 13.79
N ASN A 392 -13.58 35.62 14.32
CA ASN A 392 -13.43 37.06 14.18
C ASN A 392 -12.69 37.59 15.42
N ARG A 393 -11.38 37.83 15.25
CA ARG A 393 -10.44 38.47 16.19
C ARG A 393 -9.68 37.56 17.16
N CYS A 394 -8.90 36.63 16.63
CA CYS A 394 -7.71 36.18 17.35
C CYS A 394 -6.46 36.70 16.62
N TYR A 395 -5.60 37.42 17.35
CA TYR A 395 -4.31 37.91 16.88
C TYR A 395 -3.35 36.73 16.69
N PHE A 396 -3.50 35.99 15.60
CA PHE A 396 -2.58 34.92 15.25
C PHE A 396 -1.64 35.35 14.13
N LYS A 397 -0.42 34.76 14.09
CA LYS A 397 0.56 34.92 12.99
C LYS A 397 0.13 34.15 11.72
N PHE A 398 -1.15 34.16 11.38
CA PHE A 398 -1.71 33.40 10.26
C PHE A 398 -2.25 34.36 9.20
N ILE A 399 -1.94 34.11 7.92
CA ILE A 399 -2.51 34.88 6.81
C ILE A 399 -3.97 34.47 6.54
N SER A 400 -4.32 33.19 6.71
CA SER A 400 -5.68 32.69 6.55
C SER A 400 -5.92 31.39 7.35
N ILE A 401 -7.11 31.26 7.95
CA ILE A 401 -7.58 30.04 8.60
C ILE A 401 -8.83 29.56 7.86
N PHE A 402 -8.85 28.30 7.44
CA PHE A 402 -10.01 27.64 6.85
C PHE A 402 -10.48 26.52 7.77
N LEU A 403 -11.77 26.52 8.09
CA LEU A 403 -12.41 25.41 8.79
C LEU A 403 -13.17 24.59 7.75
N SER A 404 -12.82 23.32 7.62
CA SER A 404 -13.52 22.37 6.76
C SER A 404 -14.23 21.36 7.65
N VAL A 405 -15.52 21.20 7.38
CA VAL A 405 -16.41 20.24 8.00
C VAL A 405 -16.75 19.20 6.93
N TYR A 406 -16.57 17.92 7.24
CA TYR A 406 -16.88 16.79 6.35
C TYR A 406 -18.09 16.03 6.82
#